data_AF-A7VT16-F1
#
_entry.id   AF-A7VT16-F1
#
_cell.length_a   1.000
_cell.length_b   1.000
_cell.length_c   1.000
_cell.angle_alpha   90.00
_cell.angle_beta   90.00
_cell.angle_gamma   90.00
#
_symmetry.space_group_name_H-M   'P 1'
#
loop_
_entity.id
_entity.type
_entity.pdbx_description
1 polymer ?
#
loop_
_entity_poly.entity_id
_entity_poly.type
_entity_poly.pdbx_seq_one_letter_code
_entity_poly.pdbx_strand_id
1 'polypeptide(L)'
;MFFNLEPNRIIIVSHLSADFSISQKELWKYRAYSRRYRNRRIDEFLKEMHLTEERNTGFRKIRNALRYNGSPEPLFEADDVPISQRQFIFIRILRLQRQIKMQMKVYLIV
;
A
#
# COMPACT_ATOMS: atom_id res chain seq x y z
N MET A 1 -9.85 -1.92 -10.28
CA MET A 1 -8.77 -2.15 -9.30
C MET A 1 -8.12 -3.46 -9.68
N PHE A 2 -6.80 -3.48 -9.86
CA PHE A 2 -6.01 -4.65 -10.17
C PHE A 2 -5.18 -5.04 -8.94
N PHE A 3 -5.07 -6.34 -8.70
CA PHE A 3 -4.41 -6.90 -7.53
C PHE A 3 -3.55 -8.08 -7.98
N ASN A 4 -2.25 -8.01 -7.70
CA ASN A 4 -1.29 -9.05 -8.05
C ASN A 4 -0.54 -9.51 -6.80
N LEU A 5 -0.51 -10.83 -6.60
CA LEU A 5 0.20 -11.50 -5.52
C LEU A 5 1.36 -12.28 -6.09
N GLU A 6 2.56 -11.91 -5.67
CA GLU A 6 3.77 -12.64 -5.96
C GLU A 6 4.40 -13.15 -4.66
N PRO A 7 5.29 -14.16 -4.71
CA PRO A 7 5.90 -14.73 -3.51
C PRO A 7 6.51 -13.70 -2.55
N ASN A 8 7.03 -12.59 -3.10
CA ASN A 8 7.76 -11.56 -2.36
C ASN A 8 7.14 -10.17 -2.39
N ARG A 9 6.00 -9.99 -3.07
CA ARG A 9 5.36 -8.68 -3.16
C ARG A 9 3.87 -8.77 -3.41
N ILE A 10 3.17 -7.76 -2.92
CA ILE A 10 1.78 -7.48 -3.25
C ILE A 10 1.76 -6.18 -4.04
N ILE A 11 1.11 -6.18 -5.19
CA ILE A 11 0.91 -4.99 -6.01
C ILE A 11 -0.59 -4.73 -6.08
N ILE A 12 -1.00 -3.54 -5.67
CA ILE A 12 -2.38 -3.06 -5.77
C ILE A 12 -2.38 -1.85 -6.69
N VAL A 13 -3.10 -1.93 -7.81
CA VAL A 13 -3.25 -0.83 -8.75
C VAL A 13 -4.71 -0.35 -8.73
N SER A 14 -4.91 0.90 -8.38
CA SER A 14 -6.22 1.54 -8.46
C SER A 14 -6.32 2.31 -9.76
N HIS A 15 -7.18 1.81 -10.66
CA HIS A 15 -7.51 2.45 -11.93
C HIS A 15 -8.67 3.41 -11.74
N LEU A 16 -8.36 4.61 -11.29
CA LEU A 16 -9.34 5.66 -11.15
C LEU A 16 -8.64 7.02 -11.25
N SER A 17 -8.99 7.82 -12.27
CA SER A 17 -8.53 9.20 -12.53
C SER A 17 -8.24 9.93 -11.23
N ALA A 18 -6.98 10.33 -11.00
CA ALA A 18 -6.54 10.74 -9.68
C ALA A 18 -7.48 11.78 -9.09
N ASP A 19 -7.81 11.63 -7.81
CA ASP A 19 -8.27 12.78 -7.04
C ASP A 19 -7.14 13.81 -7.14
N PHE A 20 -7.36 14.87 -7.91
CA PHE A 20 -6.36 15.88 -8.23
C PHE A 20 -5.83 16.63 -6.99
N SER A 21 -6.35 16.30 -5.81
CA SER A 21 -5.87 16.81 -4.53
C SER A 21 -4.65 16.08 -3.95
N ILE A 22 -4.26 14.90 -4.46
CA ILE A 22 -3.18 14.09 -3.87
C ILE A 22 -1.92 14.13 -4.76
N SER A 23 -0.85 14.78 -4.27
CA SER A 23 0.45 14.85 -4.95
C SER A 23 1.34 13.63 -4.66
N GLN A 24 2.34 13.36 -5.53
CA GLN A 24 3.34 12.31 -5.29
C GLN A 24 4.09 12.52 -3.97
N LYS A 25 4.43 13.78 -3.66
CA LYS A 25 5.13 14.15 -2.43
C LYS A 25 4.31 13.79 -1.18
N GLU A 26 2.99 13.99 -1.24
CA GLU A 26 2.11 13.61 -0.13
C GLU A 26 1.91 12.08 -0.04
N LEU A 27 1.91 11.35 -1.17
CA LEU A 27 1.93 9.88 -1.17
C LEU A 27 3.17 9.33 -0.46
N TRP A 28 4.37 9.83 -0.77
CA TRP A 28 5.62 9.43 -0.11
C TRP A 28 5.67 9.78 1.38
N LYS A 29 5.01 10.87 1.77
CA LYS A 29 4.83 11.23 3.19
C LYS A 29 3.73 10.45 3.89
N TYR A 30 3.03 9.56 3.18
CA TYR A 30 1.86 8.85 3.67
C TYR A 30 0.73 9.79 4.15
N ARG A 31 0.60 10.94 3.49
CA ARG A 31 -0.36 12.03 3.78
C ARG A 31 -1.35 12.23 2.63
N ALA A 32 -1.93 11.14 2.14
CA ALA A 32 -2.95 11.19 1.11
C ALA A 32 -4.34 11.39 1.75
N TYR A 33 -4.75 12.65 1.91
CA TYR A 33 -6.09 12.99 2.36
C TYR A 33 -6.97 13.25 1.13
N SER A 34 -7.79 12.28 0.75
CA SER A 34 -8.87 12.58 -0.18
C SER A 34 -9.86 13.49 0.55
N ARG A 35 -10.13 14.66 -0.01
CA ARG A 35 -11.09 15.62 0.56
C ARG A 35 -12.53 15.13 0.41
N ARG A 36 -12.81 14.27 -0.58
CA ARG A 36 -14.14 13.69 -0.86
C ARG A 36 -13.99 12.31 -1.47
N TYR A 37 -14.63 11.30 -0.86
CA TYR A 37 -14.85 10.03 -1.54
C TYR A 37 -15.67 10.29 -2.81
N ARG A 38 -15.14 9.85 -3.97
CA ARG A 38 -15.80 10.03 -5.26
C ARG A 38 -17.18 9.39 -5.31
N ASN A 39 -17.30 8.21 -4.71
CA ASN A 39 -18.58 7.54 -4.55
C ASN A 39 -18.96 7.53 -3.07
N ARG A 40 -19.73 8.55 -2.68
CA ARG A 40 -20.22 8.71 -1.31
C ARG A 40 -21.06 7.53 -0.84
N ARG A 41 -21.83 6.91 -1.73
CA ARG A 41 -22.69 5.75 -1.42
C ARG A 41 -21.87 4.51 -1.06
N ILE A 42 -20.71 4.30 -1.71
CA ILE A 42 -19.78 3.23 -1.33
C ILE A 42 -19.13 3.54 0.02
N ASP A 43 -18.73 4.78 0.27
CA ASP A 43 -18.15 5.18 1.57
C ASP A 43 -19.15 4.95 2.72
N GLU A 44 -20.39 5.43 2.58
CA GLU A 44 -21.46 5.23 3.56
C GLU A 44 -21.73 3.74 3.80
N PHE A 45 -21.83 2.94 2.73
CA PHE A 45 -22.01 1.49 2.83
C PHE A 45 -20.84 0.79 3.56
N LEU A 46 -19.60 1.15 3.25
CA LEU A 46 -18.43 0.58 3.93
C LEU A 46 -18.34 1.00 5.40
N LYS A 47 -18.82 2.22 5.74
CA LYS A 47 -18.90 2.71 7.12
C LYS A 47 -19.95 1.94 7.92
N GLU A 48 -21.13 1.71 7.34
CA GLU A 48 -22.19 0.91 7.95
C GLU A 48 -21.72 -0.52 8.26
N MET A 49 -20.92 -1.12 7.38
CA MET A 49 -20.32 -2.45 7.61
C MET A 49 -19.06 -2.43 8.49
N HIS A 50 -18.66 -1.28 9.03
CA HIS A 50 -17.42 -1.12 9.82
C HIS A 50 -16.13 -1.57 9.09
N LEU A 51 -16.12 -1.55 7.76
CA LEU A 51 -14.95 -1.91 6.95
C LEU A 51 -14.04 -0.72 6.64
N THR A 52 -14.50 0.50 6.89
CA THR A 52 -13.70 1.73 6.74
C THR A 52 -13.84 2.62 7.97
N GLU A 53 -12.81 3.43 8.23
CA GLU A 53 -12.82 4.45 9.28
C GLU A 53 -12.93 5.84 8.64
N GLU A 54 -13.65 6.76 9.28
CA GLU A 54 -13.85 8.14 8.79
C GLU A 54 -12.57 8.95 8.56
N ARG A 55 -11.43 8.54 9.13
CA ARG A 55 -10.23 9.38 9.28
C ARG A 55 -9.10 9.11 8.28
N ASN A 56 -9.35 8.46 7.14
CA ASN A 56 -8.32 8.13 6.14
C ASN A 56 -7.09 7.42 6.76
N THR A 57 -7.29 6.56 7.76
CA THR A 57 -6.22 5.93 8.56
C THR A 57 -5.54 4.76 7.88
N GLY A 58 -6.01 4.36 6.69
CA GLY A 58 -5.55 3.17 5.96
C GLY A 58 -4.04 3.13 5.74
N PHE A 59 -3.43 4.26 5.34
CA PHE A 59 -1.98 4.37 5.18
C PHE A 59 -1.21 4.02 6.46
N ARG A 60 -1.64 4.60 7.59
CA ARG A 60 -1.03 4.35 8.90
C ARG A 60 -1.21 2.89 9.32
N LYS A 61 -2.39 2.30 9.09
CA LYS A 61 -2.67 0.90 9.42
C LYS A 61 -1.80 -0.06 8.62
N ILE A 62 -1.69 0.14 7.30
CA ILE A 62 -0.83 -0.67 6.42
C ILE A 62 0.61 -0.63 6.94
N ARG A 63 1.13 0.57 7.20
CA ARG A 63 2.49 0.76 7.71
C ARG A 63 2.72 0.10 9.07
N ASN A 64 1.79 0.26 10.01
CA ASN A 64 1.89 -0.36 11.33
C ASN A 64 1.89 -1.89 11.23
N ALA A 65 1.02 -2.45 10.39
CA ALA A 65 0.97 -3.90 10.16
C ALA A 65 2.28 -4.41 9.54
N LEU A 66 2.82 -3.70 8.55
CA LEU A 66 4.09 -4.06 7.91
C LEU A 66 5.25 -4.02 8.90
N ARG A 67 5.34 -2.96 9.72
CA ARG A 67 6.33 -2.84 10.79
C ARG A 67 6.22 -3.98 11.82
N TYR A 68 5.01 -4.27 12.27
CA TYR A 68 4.76 -5.37 13.21
C TYR A 68 5.22 -6.71 12.63
N ASN A 69 5.02 -6.91 11.33
CA ASN A 69 5.45 -8.10 10.60
C ASN A 69 6.96 -8.10 10.23
N GLY A 70 7.72 -7.07 10.60
CA GLY A 70 9.12 -6.89 10.18
C GLY A 70 9.30 -6.72 8.67
N SER A 71 8.24 -6.35 7.95
CA SER A 71 8.26 -6.12 6.51
C SER A 71 8.76 -4.72 6.17
N PRO A 72 9.37 -4.52 4.99
CA PRO A 72 9.69 -3.20 4.48
C PRO A 72 8.48 -2.26 4.43
N GLU A 73 8.77 -0.96 4.43
CA GLU A 73 7.75 0.07 4.25
C GLU A 73 7.07 -0.06 2.87
N PRO A 74 5.76 0.23 2.77
CA PRO A 74 5.03 0.20 1.51
C PRO A 74 5.46 1.37 0.61
N LEU A 75 5.47 1.15 -0.70
CA LEU A 75 5.73 2.18 -1.69
C LEU A 75 4.41 2.62 -2.33
N PHE A 76 4.13 3.91 -2.28
CA PHE A 76 2.96 4.53 -2.90
C PHE A 76 3.42 5.44 -4.03
N GLU A 77 3.03 5.09 -5.25
CA GLU A 77 3.50 5.74 -6.46
C GLU A 77 2.28 6.01 -7.37
N ALA A 78 2.31 7.15 -8.05
CA ALA A 78 1.39 7.47 -9.13
C ALA A 78 2.17 7.47 -10.45
N ASP A 79 1.45 7.50 -11.57
CA ASP A 79 2.05 7.74 -12.87
C ASP A 79 2.82 9.07 -12.91
N ASP A 80 3.93 9.05 -13.66
CA ASP A 80 4.83 10.20 -13.85
C ASP A 80 4.27 11.18 -14.88
N VAL A 81 3.08 11.70 -14.57
CA VAL A 81 2.35 12.67 -15.38
C VAL A 81 1.82 13.78 -14.48
N PRO A 82 1.47 14.96 -15.04
CA PRO A 82 0.80 16.01 -14.30
C PRO A 82 -0.42 15.47 -13.56
N ILE A 83 -0.69 15.98 -12.36
CA ILE A 83 -1.78 15.49 -11.49
C ILE A 83 -3.10 15.40 -12.26
N SER A 84 -3.41 16.37 -13.13
CA SER A 84 -4.60 16.42 -13.98
C SER A 84 -4.75 15.27 -14.98
N GLN A 85 -3.66 14.59 -15.32
CA GLN A 85 -3.59 13.52 -16.32
C GLN A 85 -3.43 12.14 -15.71
N ARG A 86 -3.31 12.06 -14.37
CA ARG A 86 -3.05 10.81 -13.68
C ARG A 86 -4.17 9.81 -13.83
N GLN A 87 -3.83 8.63 -14.29
CA GLN A 87 -4.77 7.53 -14.53
C GLN A 87 -4.74 6.52 -13.38
N PHE A 88 -3.56 6.33 -12.77
CA PHE A 88 -3.31 5.21 -11.87
C PHE A 88 -2.53 5.62 -10.61
N ILE A 89 -2.90 5.03 -9.49
CA ILE A 89 -2.08 4.99 -8.27
C ILE A 89 -1.80 3.52 -7.98
N PHE A 90 -0.54 3.20 -7.68
CA PHE A 90 -0.12 1.87 -7.30
C PHE A 90 0.52 1.84 -5.92
N ILE A 91 0.20 0.77 -5.20
CA ILE A 91 0.75 0.43 -3.90
C ILE A 91 1.57 -0.83 -4.09
N ARG A 92 2.85 -0.77 -3.75
CA ARG A 92 3.76 -1.91 -3.77
C ARG A 92 4.19 -2.22 -2.36
N ILE A 93 3.84 -3.41 -1.88
CA ILE A 93 4.24 -3.91 -0.57
C ILE A 93 5.27 -5.01 -0.80
N LEU A 94 6.47 -4.82 -0.25
CA LEU A 94 7.52 -5.84 -0.30
C LEU A 94 7.42 -6.70 0.97
N ARG A 95 7.58 -8.02 0.81
CA ARG A 95 7.67 -8.95 1.95
C ARG A 95 9.14 -9.17 2.29
N LEU A 96 9.46 -9.20 3.58
CA LEU A 96 10.79 -9.62 4.01
C LEU A 96 11.00 -11.10 3.67
N GLN A 97 11.94 -11.39 2.79
CA GLN A 97 12.52 -12.73 2.67
C GLN A 97 13.36 -12.96 3.93
N ARG A 98 12.85 -13.71 4.91
CA ARG A 98 13.74 -14.35 5.88
C ARG A 98 14.65 -15.27 5.06
N GLN A 99 15.89 -14.85 4.80
CA GLN A 99 16.95 -15.82 4.51
C GLN A 99 16.99 -16.75 5.72
N ILE A 100 16.43 -17.94 5.57
CA ILE A 100 16.84 -19.05 6.40
C ILE A 100 18.29 -19.32 5.98
N LYS A 101 19.24 -18.59 6.55
CA LYS A 101 20.60 -19.09 6.69
C LYS A 101 20.49 -20.24 7.69
N MET A 102 20.05 -21.41 7.24
CA MET A 102 20.52 -22.64 7.86
C MET A 102 22.01 -22.63 7.62
N GLN A 103 22.76 -22.07 8.58
CA GLN A 103 24.16 -22.37 8.74
C GLN A 103 24.18 -23.85 9.10
N MET A 104 24.21 -24.69 8.07
CA MET A 104 24.54 -26.09 8.18
C MET A 104 25.99 -26.10 8.66
N LYS A 105 26.18 -26.00 9.98
CA LYS A 105 27.42 -26.42 10.64
C LYS A 105 27.49 -27.93 10.40
N VAL A 106 27.97 -28.31 9.21
CA VAL A 106 28.51 -29.63 9.00
C VAL A 106 29.75 -29.66 9.89
N TYR A 107 29.61 -30.30 11.04
CA TYR A 107 30.73 -30.79 11.82
C TYR A 107 31.53 -31.70 10.90
N LEU A 108 32.62 -31.19 10.31
CA LEU A 108 33.64 -32.04 9.74
C LEU A 108 34.47 -32.55 10.92
N ILE A 109 34.01 -33.64 11.52
CA ILE A 109 34.90 -34.58 12.23
C ILE A 109 35.34 -35.55 11.14
N VAL A 110 36.49 -35.29 10.54
CA VAL A 110 37.54 -36.27 10.23
C VAL A 110 38.87 -35.57 10.36
#